data_AF-A0A2S9G7G2-F1
#
_entry.id   AF-A0A2S9G7G2-F1
#
_cell.length_a   1.000
_cell.length_b   1.000
_cell.length_c   1.000
_cell.angle_alpha   90.00
_cell.angle_beta   90.00
_cell.angle_gamma   90.00
#
_symmetry.space_group_name_H-M   'P 1'
#
loop_
_entity.id
_entity.type
_entity.pdbx_description
1 polymer ?
#
loop_
_entity_poly.entity_id
_entity_poly.type
_entity_poly.pdbx_seq_one_letter_code
_entity_poly.pdbx_strand_id
1 'polypeptide(L)'
;MTDTVTTTATTESVADFAARARTWLAENMPRIDPDRPPFSVRAEQASWDRAKELQKRLYEGGFAGICFPREYGGLGLDYSYQK
;
A
#
# COMPACT_ATOMS: atom_id res chain seq x y z
N MET A 1 4.71 22.70 17.74
CA MET A 1 4.38 22.98 16.32
C MET A 1 5.32 22.10 15.53
N THR A 2 4.79 21.05 14.91
CA THR A 2 5.61 20.15 14.08
C THR A 2 5.69 20.78 12.70
N ASP A 3 6.87 21.28 12.35
CA ASP A 3 7.13 21.86 11.04
C ASP A 3 6.92 20.79 9.95
N THR A 4 5.94 21.04 9.09
CA THR A 4 5.66 20.23 7.91
C THR A 4 6.83 20.36 6.95
N VAL A 5 7.71 19.36 6.92
CA VAL A 5 8.80 19.29 5.95
C VAL A 5 8.19 19.18 4.55
N THR A 6 8.49 20.19 3.75
CA THR A 6 8.05 20.39 2.37
C THR A 6 8.27 19.16 1.50
N THR A 7 7.16 18.70 0.90
CA THR A 7 7.03 17.65 -0.10
C THR A 7 8.11 17.76 -1.18
N THR A 8 8.94 16.72 -1.32
CA THR A 8 9.69 16.49 -2.56
C THR A 8 8.66 16.31 -3.66
N ALA A 9 8.63 17.21 -4.64
CA ALA A 9 7.66 17.21 -5.73
C ALA A 9 7.58 15.81 -6.38
N THR A 10 6.52 15.07 -6.07
CA THR A 10 6.18 13.85 -6.81
C THR A 10 5.87 14.29 -8.23
N THR A 11 6.71 13.89 -9.19
CA THR A 11 6.53 14.23 -10.61
C THR A 11 5.30 13.54 -11.20
N GLU A 12 4.85 12.45 -10.59
CA GLU A 12 3.67 11.67 -10.97
C GLU A 12 2.39 12.30 -10.40
N SER A 13 1.33 12.41 -11.20
CA SER A 13 0.03 12.86 -10.70
C SER A 13 -0.66 11.78 -9.86
N VAL A 14 -1.66 12.15 -9.05
CA VAL A 14 -2.50 11.17 -8.31
C VAL A 14 -3.14 10.15 -9.26
N ALA A 15 -3.57 10.59 -10.45
CA ALA A 15 -4.19 9.72 -11.44
C ALA A 15 -3.20 8.69 -12.00
N ASP A 16 -1.98 9.12 -12.31
CA ASP A 16 -0.93 8.24 -12.82
C ASP A 16 -0.48 7.23 -11.76
N PHE A 17 -0.30 7.70 -10.51
CA PHE A 17 0.02 6.84 -9.37
C PHE A 17 -1.07 5.77 -9.17
N ALA A 18 -2.34 6.18 -9.18
CA ALA A 18 -3.46 5.25 -9.03
C ALA A 18 -3.54 4.25 -10.18
N ALA A 19 -3.27 4.66 -11.42
CA ALA A 19 -3.25 3.78 -12.58
C ALA A 19 -2.14 2.72 -12.48
N ARG A 20 -0.93 3.15 -12.10
CA ARG A 20 0.21 2.27 -11.86
C ARG A 20 -0.05 1.30 -10.70
N ALA A 21 -0.61 1.80 -9.59
CA ALA A 21 -0.98 0.98 -8.44
C ALA A 21 -2.01 -0.10 -8.81
N ARG A 22 -3.07 0.27 -9.55
CA ARG A 22 -4.09 -0.68 -10.02
C ARG A 22 -3.50 -1.78 -10.89
N THR A 23 -2.64 -1.41 -11.83
CA THR A 23 -1.96 -2.36 -12.73
C THR A 23 -1.11 -3.33 -11.92
N TRP A 24 -0.26 -2.80 -11.03
CA TRP A 24 0.61 -3.61 -10.20
C TRP A 24 -0.20 -4.55 -9.28
N LEU A 25 -1.26 -4.07 -8.62
CA LEU A 25 -2.12 -4.89 -7.77
C LEU A 25 -2.77 -6.03 -8.55
N ALA A 26 -3.23 -5.77 -9.78
CA ALA A 26 -3.87 -6.78 -10.61
C ALA A 26 -2.91 -7.89 -11.05
N GLU A 27 -1.63 -7.58 -11.20
CA GLU A 27 -0.57 -8.51 -11.61
C GLU A 27 0.08 -9.23 -10.42
N ASN A 28 0.15 -8.58 -9.26
CA ASN A 28 0.96 -9.04 -8.13
C ASN A 28 0.17 -9.45 -6.90
N MET A 29 -1.11 -9.12 -6.77
CA MET A 29 -1.88 -9.51 -5.59
C MET A 29 -2.88 -10.61 -5.91
N PRO A 30 -3.11 -11.55 -4.96
CA PRO A 30 -4.17 -12.54 -5.15
C PRO A 30 -5.52 -11.83 -5.22
N ARG A 31 -6.31 -12.18 -6.23
CA ARG A 31 -7.70 -11.71 -6.33
C ARG A 31 -8.55 -12.36 -5.26
N ILE A 32 -9.47 -11.58 -4.71
CA ILE A 32 -10.50 -12.09 -3.81
C ILE A 32 -11.68 -12.50 -4.69
N ASP A 33 -12.04 -13.77 -4.63
CA ASP A 33 -13.31 -14.25 -5.16
C ASP A 33 -14.42 -13.75 -4.21
N PRO A 34 -15.38 -12.93 -4.69
CA PRO A 34 -16.45 -12.40 -3.85
C PRO A 34 -17.39 -13.50 -3.34
N ASP A 35 -17.55 -14.59 -4.09
CA ASP A 35 -18.41 -15.72 -3.71
C ASP A 35 -17.68 -16.68 -2.75
N ARG A 36 -16.35 -16.62 -2.73
CA ARG A 36 -15.47 -17.47 -1.91
C ARG A 36 -14.30 -16.68 -1.33
N PRO A 37 -14.57 -15.72 -0.42
CA PRO A 37 -13.51 -14.90 0.14
C PRO A 37 -12.54 -15.77 0.97
N PRO A 38 -11.24 -15.43 0.99
CA PRO A 38 -10.27 -16.16 1.80
C PRO A 38 -10.66 -16.09 3.27
N PHE A 39 -10.61 -17.23 3.95
CA PHE A 39 -10.88 -17.32 5.37
C PHE A 39 -9.80 -16.54 6.15
N SER A 40 -10.23 -15.62 7.01
CA SER A 40 -9.35 -14.81 7.86
C SER A 40 -9.96 -14.70 9.24
N VAL A 41 -9.34 -15.38 10.21
CA VAL A 41 -9.75 -15.41 11.61
C VAL A 41 -8.63 -14.86 12.46
N ARG A 42 -8.91 -13.81 13.24
CA ARG A 42 -7.90 -13.12 14.06
C ARG A 42 -7.19 -14.03 15.08
N ALA A 43 -7.85 -15.10 15.53
CA ALA A 43 -7.29 -16.07 16.46
C ALA A 43 -6.35 -17.09 15.79
N GLU A 44 -6.32 -17.17 14.46
CA GLU A 44 -5.54 -18.17 13.73
C GLU A 44 -4.21 -17.58 13.22
N GLN A 45 -3.10 -18.23 13.56
CA GLN A 45 -1.77 -17.82 13.14
C GLN A 45 -1.62 -17.75 11.61
N ALA A 46 -2.23 -18.68 10.88
CA ALA A 46 -2.20 -18.71 9.42
C ALA A 46 -2.79 -17.42 8.79
N SER A 47 -3.79 -16.81 9.43
CA SER A 47 -4.37 -15.54 8.97
C SER A 47 -3.37 -14.38 9.09
N TRP A 48 -2.59 -14.35 10.18
CA TRP A 48 -1.52 -13.37 10.38
C TRP A 48 -0.35 -13.59 9.43
N ASP A 49 0.05 -14.83 9.20
CA ASP A 49 1.15 -15.15 8.30
C ASP A 49 0.82 -14.72 6.87
N ARG A 50 -0.39 -15.03 6.40
CA ARG A 50 -0.89 -14.55 5.11
C ARG A 50 -0.95 -13.03 5.03
N ALA A 51 -1.44 -12.35 6.08
CA ALA A 51 -1.50 -10.89 6.09
C ALA A 51 -0.09 -10.25 6.02
N LYS A 52 0.88 -10.78 6.77
CA LYS A 52 2.28 -10.32 6.73
C LYS A 52 2.92 -10.54 5.36
N GLU A 53 2.68 -11.69 4.74
CA GLU A 53 3.15 -12.00 3.39
C GLU A 53 2.64 -10.95 2.38
N LEU A 54 1.33 -10.69 2.39
CA LEU A 54 0.69 -9.72 1.50
C LEU A 54 1.17 -8.29 1.76
N GLN A 55 1.32 -7.89 3.03
CA GLN A 55 1.84 -6.58 3.39
C GLN A 55 3.30 -6.40 2.95
N LYS A 56 4.14 -7.43 3.10
CA LYS A 56 5.54 -7.42 2.64
C LYS A 56 5.61 -7.26 1.13
N ARG A 57 4.77 -7.99 0.39
CA ARG A 57 4.69 -7.87 -1.08
C ARG A 57 4.27 -6.47 -1.51
N LEU A 58 3.28 -5.88 -0.85
CA LEU A 58 2.82 -4.51 -1.12
C LEU A 58 3.93 -3.48 -0.85
N TYR A 59 4.69 -3.66 0.23
CA TYR A 59 5.84 -2.83 0.57
C TYR A 59 6.96 -2.95 -0.47
N GLU A 60 7.34 -4.15 -0.86
CA GLU A 60 8.34 -4.41 -1.90
C GLU A 60 7.91 -3.84 -3.26
N GLY A 61 6.60 -3.79 -3.53
CA GLY A 61 6.02 -3.12 -4.70
C GLY A 61 6.02 -1.59 -4.65
N GLY A 62 6.36 -0.99 -3.50
CA GLY A 62 6.31 0.46 -3.32
C GLY A 62 4.90 1.01 -3.17
N PHE A 63 3.94 0.22 -2.69
CA PHE A 63 2.55 0.64 -2.50
C PHE A 63 2.08 0.57 -1.04
N ALA A 64 2.97 0.24 -0.10
CA ALA A 64 2.70 0.33 1.33
C ALA A 64 3.33 1.59 1.92
N GLY A 65 2.71 2.16 2.96
CA GLY A 65 3.29 3.28 3.69
C GLY A 65 3.40 4.58 2.86
N ILE A 66 2.51 4.77 1.89
CA ILE A 66 2.64 5.80 0.85
C ILE A 66 2.66 7.24 1.41
N CYS A 67 1.94 7.49 2.50
CA CYS A 67 1.91 8.80 3.18
C CYS A 67 2.87 8.90 4.38
N PHE A 68 3.63 7.85 4.68
CA PHE A 68 4.62 7.91 5.75
C PHE A 68 5.86 8.69 5.28
N PRO A 69 6.56 9.40 6.20
CA PRO A 69 7.79 10.10 5.87
C PRO A 69 8.87 9.20 5.28
N ARG A 70 9.70 9.75 4.40
CA ARG A 70 10.75 9.00 3.68
C ARG A 70 11.84 8.51 4.62
N GLU A 71 12.16 9.27 5.67
CA GLU A 71 13.12 8.92 6.71
C GLU A 71 12.71 7.66 7.50
N TYR A 72 11.44 7.25 7.42
CA TYR A 72 10.92 6.01 7.99
C TYR A 72 10.63 4.94 6.93
N GLY A 73 11.08 5.14 5.69
CA GLY A 73 10.91 4.20 4.58
C GLY A 73 9.56 4.29 3.86
N GLY A 74 8.78 5.35 4.08
CA GLY A 74 7.58 5.64 3.29
C GLY A 74 7.86 6.43 2.01
N LEU A 75 6.81 6.80 1.27
CA LEU A 75 6.94 7.59 0.04
C LEU A 75 6.77 9.10 0.24
N GLY A 76 6.34 9.56 1.43
CA GLY A 76 6.11 10.98 1.72
C GLY A 76 5.05 11.63 0.84
N LEU A 77 4.11 10.83 0.30
CA LEU A 77 3.01 11.35 -0.52
C LEU A 77 1.95 12.02 0.36
N ASP A 78 1.31 13.06 -0.20
CA ASP A 78 0.19 13.71 0.46
C ASP A 78 -1.02 12.77 0.62
N TYR A 79 -1.92 13.11 1.53
CA TYR A 79 -3.14 12.34 1.80
C TYR A 79 -4.03 12.12 0.56
N SER A 80 -3.96 13.01 -0.44
CA SER A 80 -4.65 12.86 -1.73
C SER A 80 -4.32 11.55 -2.46
N TYR A 81 -3.16 10.93 -2.20
CA TYR A 81 -2.75 9.66 -2.82
C TYR A 81 -3.33 8.40 -2.14
N GLN A 82 -4.01 8.54 -1.00
CA GLN A 82 -4.61 7.42 -0.24
C GLN A 82 -6.15 7.34 -0.39
N LYS A 83 -6.75 8.14 -1.27
CA LYS A 83 -8.21 8.21 -1.45
C LYS A 83 -8.77 7.21 -2.44
#